data_AF-A0AA42ZHW5-F1
#
_entry.id   AF-A0AA42ZHW5-F1
#
_cell.length_a   1.000
_cell.length_b   1.000
_cell.length_c   1.000
_cell.angle_alpha   90.00
_cell.angle_beta   90.00
_cell.angle_gamma   90.00
#
_symmetry.space_group_name_H-M   'P 1'
#
loop_
_entity.id
_entity.type
_entity.pdbx_description
1 polymer ?
#
loop_
_entity_poly.entity_id
_entity_poly.type
_entity_poly.pdbx_seq_one_letter_code
_entity_poly.pdbx_strand_id
1 'polypeptide(L)'
;MAKQASMPSRCVSREDIKVFTKALVKEHIDAMGWTKPEQAILNLREIYETVLYPKYEYDLITDMDLGFVDNVKVLGKVIMEDKVVLVDRSIAPPNRHPQFIFTMGHEFGHSVLHPGERETFRCTQPMIMQGQNNFLEFQANAFSENLLMPDYLVQYRFLYCYRPTRPFVYIGSRDYWFEAEGVSRRYSITSYTDFCTRLGSALCKYFCNTSKTSMGLKMHRLGLVKNRTAEEWGQQGMRFGNVMSKAFAGVR
;
A
#
# COMPACT_ATOMS: atom_id res chain seq x y z
N MET A 1 20.27 26.80 5.21
CA MET A 1 19.88 25.59 5.98
C MET A 1 18.39 25.63 6.20
N ALA A 2 17.62 24.82 5.46
CA ALA A 2 16.17 24.73 5.66
C ALA A 2 15.90 24.03 7.00
N LYS A 3 15.02 24.60 7.84
CA LYS A 3 14.53 23.93 9.05
C LYS A 3 13.89 22.60 8.62
N GLN A 4 14.51 21.49 9.03
CA GLN A 4 13.92 20.16 8.94
C GLN A 4 12.56 20.23 9.66
N ALA A 5 11.47 19.97 8.93
CA ALA A 5 10.16 19.85 9.54
C ALA A 5 10.17 18.57 10.39
N SER A 6 10.46 18.70 11.68
CA SER A 6 10.23 17.62 12.64
C SER A 6 8.74 17.58 12.94
N MET A 7 8.13 16.39 12.79
CA MET A 7 6.73 16.23 13.19
C MET A 7 6.62 16.28 14.72
N PRO A 8 5.60 16.97 15.26
CA PRO A 8 5.35 16.99 16.70
C PRO A 8 5.01 15.58 17.21
N SER A 9 5.56 15.25 18.38
CA SER A 9 5.64 13.89 18.93
C SER A 9 4.34 13.27 19.46
N ARG A 10 3.13 13.79 19.13
CA ARG A 10 1.87 13.16 19.56
C ARG A 10 0.73 13.29 18.55
N CYS A 11 0.03 12.17 18.36
CA CYS A 11 -1.25 11.99 17.66
C CYS A 11 -1.34 12.62 16.25
N VAL A 12 -0.48 12.15 15.34
CA VAL A 12 -0.56 12.51 13.91
C VAL A 12 -1.86 11.97 13.31
N SER A 13 -2.74 12.84 12.83
CA SER A 13 -4.01 12.42 12.24
C SER A 13 -3.78 11.78 10.87
N ARG A 14 -4.81 11.08 10.34
CA ARG A 14 -4.76 10.54 8.97
C ARG A 14 -4.54 11.65 7.93
N GLU A 15 -5.06 12.85 8.16
CA GLU A 15 -4.88 13.97 7.24
C GLU A 15 -3.46 14.53 7.30
N ASP A 16 -2.87 14.62 8.49
CA ASP A 16 -1.46 15.03 8.64
C ASP A 16 -0.52 14.05 7.92
N ILE A 17 -0.78 12.74 8.03
CA ILE A 17 -0.05 11.69 7.30
C ILE A 17 -0.18 11.88 5.78
N LYS A 18 -1.39 12.20 5.29
CA LYS A 18 -1.60 12.47 3.86
C LYS A 18 -0.80 13.68 3.37
N VAL A 19 -0.85 14.80 4.11
CA VAL A 19 -0.09 16.01 3.78
C VAL A 19 1.41 15.71 3.77
N PHE A 20 1.88 14.95 4.75
CA PHE A 20 3.28 14.59 4.91
C PHE A 20 3.79 13.66 3.80
N THR A 21 3.11 12.54 3.56
CA THR A 21 3.45 11.62 2.46
C THR A 21 3.37 12.30 1.10
N LYS A 22 2.42 13.22 0.88
CA LYS A 22 2.36 14.06 -0.33
C LYS A 22 3.62 14.90 -0.50
N ALA A 23 4.17 15.47 0.58
CA ALA A 23 5.43 16.21 0.51
C ALA A 23 6.60 15.30 0.13
N LEU A 24 6.72 14.11 0.73
CA LEU A 24 7.76 13.13 0.39
C LEU A 24 7.68 12.69 -1.09
N VAL A 25 6.47 12.42 -1.58
CA VAL A 25 6.26 12.07 -3.00
C VAL A 25 6.61 13.24 -3.90
N LYS A 26 6.29 14.48 -3.51
CA LYS A 26 6.67 15.66 -4.28
C LYS A 26 8.19 15.82 -4.35
N GLU A 27 8.89 15.66 -3.23
CA GLU A 27 10.36 15.67 -3.17
C GLU A 27 10.94 14.63 -4.15
N HIS A 28 10.37 13.43 -4.19
CA HIS A 28 10.78 12.39 -5.16
C HIS A 28 10.49 12.80 -6.61
N ILE A 29 9.29 13.30 -6.92
CA ILE A 29 8.91 13.78 -8.27
C ILE A 29 9.89 14.86 -8.75
N ASP A 30 10.22 15.80 -7.88
CA ASP A 30 11.17 16.88 -8.17
C ASP A 30 12.59 16.32 -8.42
N ALA A 31 13.04 15.36 -7.60
CA ALA A 31 14.33 14.68 -7.77
C ALA A 31 14.44 13.89 -9.08
N MET A 32 13.32 13.34 -9.57
CA MET A 32 13.24 12.65 -10.87
C MET A 32 13.12 13.61 -12.06
N GLY A 33 13.00 14.92 -11.82
CA GLY A 33 12.84 15.94 -12.87
C GLY A 33 11.50 15.86 -13.60
N TRP A 34 10.49 15.21 -13.01
CA TRP A 34 9.17 15.11 -13.61
C TRP A 34 8.40 16.43 -13.44
N THR A 35 8.02 17.01 -14.56
CA THR A 35 7.32 18.31 -14.60
C THR A 35 5.81 18.16 -14.76
N LYS A 36 5.34 16.98 -15.15
CA LYS A 36 3.92 16.69 -15.35
C LYS A 36 3.48 15.42 -14.61
N PRO A 37 2.25 15.36 -14.08
CA PRO A 37 1.79 14.19 -13.32
C PRO A 37 1.77 12.88 -14.13
N GLU A 38 1.60 12.93 -15.45
CA GLU A 38 1.62 11.75 -16.32
C GLU A 38 3.02 11.12 -16.48
N GLN A 39 4.08 11.80 -16.07
CA GLN A 39 5.44 11.27 -16.04
C GLN A 39 5.71 10.46 -14.77
N ALA A 40 4.95 10.71 -13.69
CA ALA A 40 5.20 10.10 -12.40
C ALA A 40 4.86 8.60 -12.39
N ILE A 41 5.88 7.76 -12.24
CA ILE A 41 5.78 6.31 -12.03
C ILE A 41 6.44 6.03 -10.69
N LEU A 42 5.64 5.76 -9.66
CA LEU A 42 6.19 5.61 -8.31
C LEU A 42 6.84 4.25 -8.15
N ASN A 43 8.05 4.25 -7.58
CA ASN A 43 8.79 3.06 -7.16
C ASN A 43 9.29 3.29 -5.74
N LEU A 44 8.86 2.45 -4.79
CA LEU A 44 9.21 2.66 -3.38
C LEU A 44 10.73 2.54 -3.14
N ARG A 45 11.45 1.75 -3.94
CA ARG A 45 12.92 1.67 -3.84
C ARG A 45 13.59 2.99 -4.23
N GLU A 46 13.11 3.63 -5.30
CA GLU A 46 13.63 4.92 -5.74
C GLU A 46 13.23 6.04 -4.76
N ILE A 47 12.00 6.02 -4.22
CA ILE A 47 11.58 6.93 -3.14
C ILE A 47 12.49 6.75 -1.91
N TYR A 48 12.83 5.51 -1.57
CA TYR A 48 13.77 5.23 -0.49
C TYR A 48 15.14 5.87 -0.75
N GLU A 49 15.74 5.62 -1.91
CA GLU A 49 17.10 6.10 -2.24
C GLU A 49 17.17 7.63 -2.39
N THR A 50 16.12 8.26 -2.92
CA THR A 50 16.10 9.70 -3.24
C THR A 50 15.58 10.59 -2.12
N VAL A 51 14.70 10.07 -1.25
CA VAL A 51 14.02 10.88 -0.23
C VAL A 51 14.18 10.31 1.17
N LEU A 52 13.83 9.04 1.39
CA LEU A 52 13.76 8.51 2.76
C LEU A 52 15.16 8.34 3.38
N TYR A 53 16.08 7.67 2.68
CA TYR A 53 17.42 7.41 3.19
C TYR A 53 18.21 8.70 3.45
N PRO A 54 18.30 9.66 2.50
CA PRO A 54 19.05 10.90 2.75
C PRO A 54 18.50 11.76 3.90
N LYS A 55 17.23 11.56 4.29
CA LYS A 55 16.55 12.39 5.30
C LYS A 55 16.50 11.75 6.67
N TYR A 56 16.30 10.43 6.73
CA TYR A 56 16.08 9.69 7.98
C TYR A 56 17.22 8.74 8.32
N GLU A 57 18.06 8.39 7.34
CA GLU A 57 19.24 7.53 7.50
C GLU A 57 18.90 6.15 8.09
N TYR A 58 17.75 5.58 7.70
CA TYR A 58 17.40 4.21 8.05
C TYR A 58 17.89 3.25 6.97
N ASP A 59 18.76 2.32 7.33
CA ASP A 59 19.19 1.25 6.43
C ASP A 59 18.04 0.30 6.11
N LEU A 60 18.05 -0.26 4.90
CA LEU A 60 17.04 -1.22 4.43
C LEU A 60 17.67 -2.57 4.13
N ILE A 61 17.26 -3.59 4.90
CA ILE A 61 17.71 -4.98 4.77
C ILE A 61 16.50 -5.87 4.42
N THR A 62 16.62 -6.70 3.38
CA THR A 62 15.47 -7.42 2.79
C THR A 62 15.71 -8.92 2.55
N ASP A 63 16.87 -9.42 2.93
CA ASP A 63 17.36 -10.78 2.70
C ASP A 63 17.43 -11.62 3.99
N MET A 64 16.83 -11.12 5.08
CA MET A 64 16.86 -11.75 6.40
C MET A 64 15.58 -12.56 6.68
N ASP A 65 15.73 -13.65 7.43
CA ASP A 65 14.61 -14.35 8.06
C ASP A 65 14.28 -13.71 9.41
N LEU A 66 13.11 -13.11 9.53
CA LEU A 66 12.69 -12.40 10.76
C LEU A 66 12.06 -13.33 11.80
N GLY A 67 11.96 -14.62 11.50
CA GLY A 67 11.41 -15.62 12.41
C GLY A 67 9.90 -15.49 12.63
N PHE A 68 9.46 -15.90 13.81
CA PHE A 68 8.05 -16.01 14.19
C PHE A 68 7.81 -15.43 15.58
N VAL A 69 6.62 -14.88 15.81
CA VAL A 69 6.10 -14.47 17.12
C VAL A 69 4.73 -15.13 17.27
N ASP A 70 4.50 -15.85 18.36
CA ASP A 70 3.26 -16.59 18.63
C ASP A 70 2.82 -17.51 17.47
N ASN A 71 3.79 -18.21 16.85
CA ASN A 71 3.63 -19.04 15.65
C ASN A 71 3.16 -18.28 14.39
N VAL A 72 3.21 -16.95 14.40
CA VAL A 72 2.90 -16.11 13.24
C VAL A 72 4.20 -15.56 12.66
N LYS A 73 4.33 -15.66 11.34
CA LYS A 73 5.49 -15.15 10.61
C LYS A 73 5.59 -13.62 10.78
N VAL A 74 6.78 -13.15 11.16
CA VAL A 74 7.11 -11.72 11.13
C VAL A 74 7.46 -11.33 9.70
N LEU A 75 6.80 -10.30 9.17
CA LEU A 75 7.00 -9.85 7.79
C LEU A 75 7.88 -8.60 7.71
N GLY A 76 7.81 -7.75 8.72
CA GLY A 76 8.60 -6.52 8.81
C GLY A 76 9.03 -6.25 10.25
N LYS A 77 10.15 -5.54 10.38
CA LYS A 77 10.68 -5.14 11.68
C LYS A 77 11.42 -3.82 11.55
N VAL A 78 11.26 -2.92 12.52
CA VAL A 78 12.10 -1.72 12.67
C VAL A 78 12.88 -1.78 13.96
N ILE A 79 14.18 -1.50 13.86
CA ILE A 79 15.08 -1.31 15.00
C ILE A 79 15.46 0.17 15.02
N MET A 80 14.79 0.94 15.88
CA MET A 80 14.94 2.41 15.93
C MET A 80 16.35 2.85 16.34
N GLU A 81 16.94 2.17 17.33
CA GLU A 81 18.27 2.49 17.86
C GLU A 81 19.36 2.34 16.81
N ASP A 82 19.31 1.24 16.04
CA ASP A 82 20.26 0.95 14.96
C ASP A 82 19.89 1.64 13.65
N LYS A 83 18.74 2.34 13.61
CA LYS A 83 18.13 2.88 12.39
C LYS A 83 18.06 1.86 11.25
N VAL A 84 17.47 0.70 11.49
CA VAL A 84 17.33 -0.36 10.47
C VAL A 84 15.87 -0.72 10.24
N VAL A 85 15.45 -0.71 8.97
CA VAL A 85 14.21 -1.29 8.47
C VAL A 85 14.52 -2.66 7.86
N LEU A 86 13.80 -3.67 8.34
CA LEU A 86 13.94 -5.06 7.93
C LEU A 86 12.63 -5.54 7.29
N VAL A 87 12.74 -6.20 6.15
CA VAL A 87 11.61 -6.92 5.52
C VAL A 87 12.00 -8.37 5.31
N ASP A 88 11.11 -9.28 5.64
CA ASP A 88 11.39 -10.70 5.59
C ASP A 88 11.62 -11.21 4.16
N ARG A 89 12.66 -12.04 4.00
CA ARG A 89 13.05 -12.61 2.70
C ARG A 89 11.95 -13.43 2.02
N SER A 90 10.99 -13.98 2.75
CA SER A 90 9.92 -14.83 2.17
C SER A 90 8.99 -14.04 1.24
N ILE A 91 8.86 -12.73 1.47
CA ILE A 91 8.06 -11.83 0.63
C ILE A 91 8.92 -10.98 -0.32
N ALA A 92 10.23 -10.91 -0.10
CA ALA A 92 11.18 -10.14 -0.90
C ALA A 92 11.34 -10.64 -2.35
N PRO A 93 11.86 -9.80 -3.27
CA PRO A 93 12.24 -10.23 -4.62
C PRO A 93 13.13 -11.49 -4.61
N PRO A 94 12.95 -12.41 -5.57
CA PRO A 94 12.25 -12.25 -6.85
C PRO A 94 10.73 -12.47 -6.79
N ASN A 95 10.16 -12.79 -5.63
CA ASN A 95 8.74 -13.16 -5.52
C ASN A 95 7.75 -12.03 -5.87
N ARG A 96 8.25 -10.79 -6.07
CA ARG A 96 7.52 -9.56 -6.49
C ARG A 96 6.16 -9.42 -5.80
N HIS A 97 6.08 -9.87 -4.54
CA HIS A 97 4.81 -9.97 -3.86
C HIS A 97 4.33 -8.55 -3.50
N PRO A 98 3.10 -8.13 -3.82
CA PRO A 98 2.62 -6.80 -3.44
C PRO A 98 2.69 -6.52 -1.93
N GLN A 99 2.69 -7.57 -1.10
CA GLN A 99 2.91 -7.44 0.34
C GLN A 99 4.32 -6.93 0.68
N PHE A 100 5.35 -7.22 -0.11
CA PHE A 100 6.71 -6.70 0.13
C PHE A 100 6.73 -5.19 0.14
N ILE A 101 6.18 -4.57 -0.90
CA ILE A 101 6.17 -3.12 -1.05
C ILE A 101 5.33 -2.47 0.05
N PHE A 102 4.17 -3.06 0.38
CA PHE A 102 3.33 -2.54 1.46
C PHE A 102 4.00 -2.66 2.83
N THR A 103 4.62 -3.80 3.12
CA THR A 103 5.35 -4.05 4.38
C THR A 103 6.53 -3.10 4.50
N MET A 104 7.33 -2.96 3.44
CA MET A 104 8.43 -1.99 3.40
C MET A 104 7.95 -0.56 3.66
N GLY A 105 6.87 -0.12 3.00
CA GLY A 105 6.27 1.19 3.25
C GLY A 105 5.70 1.34 4.66
N HIS A 106 5.18 0.25 5.25
CA HIS A 106 4.65 0.22 6.61
C HIS A 106 5.77 0.38 7.64
N GLU A 107 6.86 -0.37 7.51
CA GLU A 107 8.02 -0.24 8.40
C GLU A 107 8.66 1.15 8.30
N PHE A 108 8.75 1.74 7.10
CA PHE A 108 9.15 3.14 6.97
C PHE A 108 8.16 4.11 7.64
N GLY A 109 6.88 3.75 7.69
CA GLY A 109 5.89 4.50 8.45
C GLY A 109 6.22 4.55 9.93
N HIS A 110 6.59 3.42 10.52
CA HIS A 110 7.07 3.37 11.91
C HIS A 110 8.32 4.24 12.08
N SER A 111 9.36 4.04 11.27
CA SER A 111 10.63 4.75 11.45
C SER A 111 10.52 6.27 11.31
N VAL A 112 9.64 6.74 10.42
CA VAL A 112 9.46 8.15 10.14
C VAL A 112 8.49 8.83 11.09
N LEU A 113 7.37 8.19 11.45
CA LEU A 113 6.34 8.79 12.28
C LEU A 113 6.59 8.61 13.79
N HIS A 114 7.40 7.61 14.16
CA HIS A 114 7.62 7.22 15.56
C HIS A 114 9.11 7.17 15.97
N PRO A 115 9.95 8.16 15.57
CA PRO A 115 11.41 8.09 15.76
C PRO A 115 11.87 8.15 17.22
N GLY A 116 10.97 8.49 18.16
CA GLY A 116 11.26 8.56 19.60
C GLY A 116 10.79 7.34 20.39
N GLU A 117 10.12 6.39 19.75
CA GLU A 117 9.72 5.14 20.39
C GLU A 117 10.96 4.28 20.59
N ARG A 118 11.20 3.84 21.84
CA ARG A 118 12.33 2.95 22.18
C ARG A 118 12.09 1.50 21.78
N GLU A 119 10.91 1.21 21.24
CA GLU A 119 10.46 -0.15 20.96
C GLU A 119 10.94 -0.65 19.60
N THR A 120 11.23 -1.95 19.55
CA THR A 120 11.37 -2.68 18.29
C THR A 120 9.98 -3.06 17.80
N PHE A 121 9.57 -2.55 16.64
CA PHE A 121 8.33 -2.96 16.00
C PHE A 121 8.54 -4.32 15.32
N ARG A 122 7.68 -5.30 15.62
CA ARG A 122 7.67 -6.63 14.99
C ARG A 122 6.31 -6.85 14.36
N CYS A 123 6.21 -6.58 13.07
CA CYS A 123 4.95 -6.54 12.37
C CYS A 123 4.65 -7.90 11.75
N THR A 124 3.67 -8.59 12.32
CA THR A 124 3.12 -9.83 11.76
C THR A 124 2.06 -9.52 10.70
N GLN A 125 1.75 -10.50 9.84
CA GLN A 125 0.71 -10.32 8.82
C GLN A 125 -0.64 -9.86 9.40
N PRO A 126 -1.18 -10.43 10.51
CA PRO A 126 -2.41 -9.94 11.10
C PRO A 126 -2.32 -8.49 11.59
N MET A 127 -1.18 -8.06 12.16
CA MET A 127 -1.01 -6.68 12.63
C MET A 127 -1.07 -5.68 11.47
N ILE A 128 -0.34 -5.98 10.39
CA ILE A 128 -0.31 -5.16 9.18
C ILE A 128 -1.72 -5.10 8.53
N MET A 129 -2.44 -6.22 8.48
CA MET A 129 -3.72 -6.30 7.77
C MET A 129 -4.93 -5.86 8.60
N GLN A 130 -4.92 -6.10 9.92
CA GLN A 130 -6.06 -5.93 10.81
C GLN A 130 -5.90 -4.77 11.78
N GLY A 131 -4.80 -3.97 11.69
CA GLY A 131 -4.33 -2.92 12.60
C GLY A 131 -5.33 -1.82 13.00
N GLN A 132 -6.50 -2.18 13.49
CA GLN A 132 -7.59 -1.32 13.93
C GLN A 132 -7.52 -1.07 15.44
N ASN A 133 -6.80 -1.91 16.21
CA ASN A 133 -6.71 -1.81 17.66
C ASN A 133 -5.39 -1.20 18.17
N ASN A 134 -4.42 -0.95 17.28
CA ASN A 134 -3.17 -0.27 17.63
C ASN A 134 -3.05 1.00 16.76
N PHE A 135 -2.98 2.16 17.42
CA PHE A 135 -2.91 3.45 16.76
C PHE A 135 -1.63 3.63 15.92
N LEU A 136 -0.49 3.10 16.38
CA LEU A 136 0.78 3.17 15.65
C LEU A 136 0.72 2.35 14.36
N GLU A 137 0.18 1.13 14.43
CA GLU A 137 -0.06 0.27 13.26
C GLU A 137 -1.00 0.93 12.24
N PHE A 138 -2.05 1.61 12.73
CA PHE A 138 -2.93 2.38 11.87
C PHE A 138 -2.18 3.52 11.16
N GLN A 139 -1.33 4.25 11.87
CA GLN A 139 -0.54 5.34 11.30
C GLN A 139 0.48 4.83 10.27
N ALA A 140 1.20 3.75 10.57
CA ALA A 140 2.12 3.09 9.63
C ALA A 140 1.39 2.58 8.37
N ASN A 141 0.21 1.98 8.52
CA ASN A 141 -0.63 1.59 7.40
C ASN A 141 -1.12 2.79 6.56
N ALA A 142 -1.54 3.87 7.22
CA ALA A 142 -1.94 5.10 6.53
C ALA A 142 -0.76 5.76 5.80
N PHE A 143 0.44 5.71 6.39
CA PHE A 143 1.66 6.19 5.76
C PHE A 143 1.97 5.39 4.50
N SER A 144 2.04 4.06 4.63
CA SER A 144 2.29 3.16 3.49
C SER A 144 1.27 3.35 2.37
N GLU A 145 -0.03 3.39 2.69
CA GLU A 145 -1.09 3.61 1.71
C GLU A 145 -0.90 4.91 0.91
N ASN A 146 -0.62 6.03 1.60
CA ASN A 146 -0.54 7.34 0.94
C ASN A 146 0.83 7.61 0.29
N LEU A 147 1.90 6.96 0.75
CA LEU A 147 3.19 7.00 0.07
C LEU A 147 3.15 6.20 -1.25
N LEU A 148 2.52 5.03 -1.23
CA LEU A 148 2.45 4.12 -2.38
C LEU A 148 1.38 4.53 -3.40
N MET A 149 0.25 5.06 -2.93
CA MET A 149 -0.90 5.44 -3.75
C MET A 149 -1.41 6.82 -3.33
N PRO A 150 -0.70 7.92 -3.64
CA PRO A 150 -1.11 9.26 -3.23
C PRO A 150 -2.45 9.64 -3.86
N ASP A 151 -3.39 10.14 -3.05
CA ASP A 151 -4.78 10.44 -3.46
C ASP A 151 -4.84 11.20 -4.80
N TYR A 152 -4.10 12.31 -4.90
CA TYR A 152 -4.12 13.18 -6.07
C TYR A 152 -3.57 12.51 -7.34
N LEU A 153 -2.54 11.66 -7.22
CA LEU A 153 -2.00 10.94 -8.38
C LEU A 153 -2.92 9.81 -8.80
N VAL A 154 -3.54 9.09 -7.86
CA VAL A 154 -4.52 8.04 -8.18
C VAL A 154 -5.71 8.65 -8.91
N GLN A 155 -6.25 9.77 -8.41
CA GLN A 155 -7.32 10.51 -9.07
C GLN A 155 -6.90 10.96 -10.47
N TYR A 156 -5.73 11.59 -10.60
CA TYR A 156 -5.20 12.03 -11.91
C TYR A 156 -5.08 10.86 -12.89
N ARG A 157 -4.42 9.78 -12.49
CA ARG A 157 -4.21 8.59 -13.35
C ARG A 157 -5.52 7.92 -13.71
N PHE A 158 -6.47 7.84 -12.79
CA PHE A 158 -7.80 7.32 -13.08
C PHE A 158 -8.52 8.15 -14.15
N LEU A 159 -8.54 9.48 -14.00
CA LEU A 159 -9.16 10.37 -14.98
C LEU A 159 -8.45 10.33 -16.34
N TYR A 160 -7.12 10.28 -16.34
CA TYR A 160 -6.32 10.19 -17.56
C TYR A 160 -6.55 8.88 -18.31
N CYS A 161 -6.57 7.76 -17.57
CA CYS A 161 -6.65 6.40 -18.11
C CYS A 161 -8.06 6.08 -18.64
N TYR A 162 -9.10 6.41 -17.89
CA TYR A 162 -10.48 6.05 -18.20
C TYR A 162 -11.31 7.17 -18.85
N ARG A 163 -10.84 8.42 -18.76
CA ARG A 163 -11.57 9.64 -19.21
C ARG A 163 -13.06 9.64 -18.83
N PRO A 164 -13.43 9.29 -17.58
CA PRO A 164 -14.82 9.14 -17.23
C PRO A 164 -15.49 10.51 -17.11
N THR A 165 -16.72 10.62 -17.59
CA THR A 165 -17.58 11.80 -17.35
C THR A 165 -18.31 11.73 -16.00
N ARG A 166 -18.27 10.57 -15.34
CA ARG A 166 -18.90 10.29 -14.03
C ARG A 166 -18.21 9.11 -13.35
N PRO A 167 -18.31 8.96 -12.02
CA PRO A 167 -17.80 7.78 -11.32
C PRO A 167 -18.29 6.48 -11.94
N PHE A 168 -17.44 5.45 -11.94
CA PHE A 168 -17.87 4.11 -12.35
C PHE A 168 -18.87 3.57 -11.34
N VAL A 169 -19.91 2.90 -11.82
CA VAL A 169 -20.99 2.42 -10.97
C VAL A 169 -21.13 0.92 -11.12
N TYR A 170 -20.96 0.20 -10.02
CA TYR A 170 -21.30 -1.20 -9.92
C TYR A 170 -22.80 -1.36 -9.63
N ILE A 171 -23.47 -2.18 -10.44
CA ILE A 171 -24.92 -2.43 -10.40
C ILE A 171 -25.24 -3.94 -10.29
N GLY A 172 -24.31 -4.71 -9.72
CA GLY A 172 -24.43 -6.16 -9.54
C GLY A 172 -23.64 -6.97 -10.55
N SER A 173 -23.57 -8.29 -10.31
CA SER A 173 -22.84 -9.25 -11.14
C SER A 173 -23.37 -9.27 -12.58
N ARG A 174 -22.48 -9.03 -13.55
CA ARG A 174 -22.76 -9.04 -15.01
C ARG A 174 -21.49 -8.76 -15.81
N ASP A 175 -21.60 -8.74 -17.13
CA ASP A 175 -20.55 -8.22 -18.00
C ASP A 175 -20.50 -6.69 -17.98
N TYR A 176 -19.29 -6.15 -17.84
CA TYR A 176 -18.99 -4.73 -17.95
C TYR A 176 -17.98 -4.48 -19.06
N TRP A 177 -18.10 -3.32 -19.71
CA TRP A 177 -17.12 -2.82 -20.68
C TRP A 177 -16.33 -1.69 -20.05
N PHE A 178 -15.01 -1.82 -20.06
CA PHE A 178 -14.09 -0.78 -19.61
C PHE A 178 -13.21 -0.36 -20.77
N GLU A 179 -13.11 0.94 -21.00
CA GLU A 179 -12.12 1.52 -21.90
C GLU A 179 -11.02 2.17 -21.06
N ALA A 180 -9.80 1.67 -21.18
CA ALA A 180 -8.63 2.19 -20.50
C ALA A 180 -7.54 2.45 -21.54
N GLU A 181 -7.01 3.67 -21.59
CA GLU A 181 -5.95 4.08 -22.53
C GLU A 181 -6.31 3.78 -24.01
N GLY A 182 -7.58 3.94 -24.38
CA GLY A 182 -8.09 3.65 -25.73
C GLY A 182 -8.28 2.16 -26.03
N VAL A 183 -8.08 1.27 -25.06
CA VAL A 183 -8.33 -0.17 -25.21
C VAL A 183 -9.62 -0.54 -24.49
N SER A 184 -10.62 -0.94 -25.26
CA SER A 184 -11.89 -1.45 -24.73
C SER A 184 -11.81 -2.95 -24.46
N ARG A 185 -12.26 -3.38 -23.27
CA ARG A 185 -12.30 -4.78 -22.85
C ARG A 185 -13.60 -5.11 -22.13
N ARG A 186 -14.14 -6.30 -22.42
CA ARG A 186 -15.27 -6.89 -21.69
C ARG A 186 -14.75 -7.74 -20.53
N TYR A 187 -15.31 -7.54 -19.35
CA TYR A 187 -15.04 -8.35 -18.17
C TYR A 187 -16.35 -8.90 -17.60
N SER A 188 -16.37 -10.19 -17.29
CA SER A 188 -17.42 -10.77 -16.47
C SER A 188 -17.09 -10.50 -15.00
N ILE A 189 -17.92 -9.66 -14.36
CA ILE A 189 -17.70 -9.19 -13.00
C ILE A 189 -18.66 -9.91 -12.06
N THR A 190 -18.10 -10.52 -11.02
CA THR A 190 -18.85 -11.40 -10.10
C THR A 190 -19.25 -10.74 -8.78
N SER A 191 -18.60 -9.63 -8.40
CA SER A 191 -18.83 -8.92 -7.13
C SER A 191 -18.34 -7.47 -7.21
N TYR A 192 -18.71 -6.65 -6.23
CA TYR A 192 -18.17 -5.30 -6.10
C TYR A 192 -16.64 -5.26 -5.95
N THR A 193 -16.06 -6.19 -5.18
CA THR A 193 -14.59 -6.28 -5.02
C THR A 193 -13.89 -6.63 -6.33
N ASP A 194 -14.43 -7.57 -7.11
CA ASP A 194 -13.91 -7.92 -8.44
C ASP A 194 -14.00 -6.69 -9.37
N PHE A 195 -15.14 -5.98 -9.39
CA PHE A 195 -15.31 -4.74 -10.16
C PHE A 195 -14.18 -3.73 -9.92
N CYS A 196 -13.92 -3.40 -8.65
CA CYS A 196 -12.88 -2.45 -8.28
C CYS A 196 -11.47 -2.99 -8.55
N THR A 197 -11.24 -4.29 -8.37
CA THR A 197 -9.95 -4.94 -8.65
C THR A 197 -9.63 -4.90 -10.16
N ARG A 198 -10.62 -5.11 -11.03
CA ARG A 198 -10.45 -5.02 -12.49
C ARG A 198 -10.11 -3.61 -12.93
N LEU A 199 -10.83 -2.61 -12.42
CA LEU A 199 -10.53 -1.20 -12.69
C LEU A 199 -9.15 -0.79 -12.13
N GLY A 200 -8.80 -1.23 -10.93
CA GLY A 200 -7.50 -0.94 -10.32
C GLY A 200 -6.32 -1.53 -11.09
N SER A 201 -6.52 -2.65 -11.78
CA SER A 201 -5.44 -3.35 -12.51
C SER A 201 -4.75 -2.49 -13.56
N ALA A 202 -5.45 -1.54 -14.20
CA ALA A 202 -4.84 -0.66 -15.20
C ALA A 202 -3.90 0.38 -14.56
N LEU A 203 -4.12 0.70 -13.28
CA LEU A 203 -3.37 1.73 -12.56
C LEU A 203 -2.14 1.19 -11.82
N CYS A 204 -2.14 -0.09 -11.40
CA CYS A 204 -1.08 -0.68 -10.58
C CYS A 204 0.35 -0.44 -11.12
N LYS A 205 0.53 -0.40 -12.44
CA LYS A 205 1.83 -0.15 -13.11
C LYS A 205 2.44 1.22 -12.77
N TYR A 206 1.65 2.17 -12.28
CA TYR A 206 2.11 3.52 -11.91
C TYR A 206 2.42 3.70 -10.43
N PHE A 207 2.05 2.73 -9.58
CA PHE A 207 2.01 2.89 -8.13
C PHE A 207 2.72 1.73 -7.43
N CYS A 208 4.05 1.69 -7.53
CA CYS A 208 4.94 0.76 -6.81
C CYS A 208 4.54 -0.72 -6.95
N ASN A 209 3.90 -1.12 -8.05
CA ASN A 209 3.36 -2.46 -8.24
C ASN A 209 2.43 -2.93 -7.09
N THR A 210 1.63 -2.00 -6.56
CA THR A 210 0.62 -2.26 -5.52
C THR A 210 -0.40 -3.31 -5.96
N SER A 211 -0.98 -4.01 -4.98
CA SER A 211 -1.97 -5.04 -5.29
C SER A 211 -3.22 -4.42 -5.94
N LYS A 212 -3.84 -5.16 -6.86
CA LYS A 212 -5.08 -4.74 -7.54
C LYS A 212 -6.21 -4.48 -6.53
N THR A 213 -6.25 -5.27 -5.45
CA THR A 213 -7.22 -5.12 -4.37
C THR A 213 -6.99 -3.84 -3.58
N SER A 214 -5.73 -3.53 -3.23
CA SER A 214 -5.37 -2.28 -2.53
C SER A 214 -5.70 -1.05 -3.37
N MET A 215 -5.38 -1.09 -4.67
CA MET A 215 -5.74 -0.04 -5.62
C MET A 215 -7.26 0.12 -5.75
N GLY A 216 -7.99 -0.98 -5.90
CA GLY A 216 -9.47 -0.96 -5.96
C GLY A 216 -10.09 -0.36 -4.70
N LEU A 217 -9.57 -0.71 -3.51
CA LEU A 217 -10.02 -0.14 -2.23
C LEU A 217 -9.72 1.36 -2.15
N LYS A 218 -8.54 1.80 -2.62
CA LYS A 218 -8.18 3.21 -2.70
C LYS A 218 -9.16 3.98 -3.61
N MET A 219 -9.46 3.45 -4.79
CA MET A 219 -10.41 4.04 -5.72
C MET A 219 -11.83 4.15 -5.15
N HIS A 220 -12.29 3.13 -4.42
CA HIS A 220 -13.55 3.16 -3.69
C HIS A 220 -13.57 4.29 -2.65
N ARG A 221 -12.53 4.38 -1.80
CA ARG A 221 -12.41 5.43 -0.76
C ARG A 221 -12.35 6.84 -1.33
N LEU A 222 -11.79 6.99 -2.53
CA LEU A 222 -11.74 8.27 -3.26
C LEU A 222 -13.05 8.62 -3.98
N GLY A 223 -14.07 7.77 -3.92
CA GLY A 223 -15.35 7.98 -4.60
C GLY A 223 -15.29 7.88 -6.13
N LEU A 224 -14.19 7.34 -6.68
CA LEU A 224 -14.00 7.11 -8.12
C LEU A 224 -14.88 5.97 -8.63
N VAL A 225 -15.24 5.06 -7.73
CA VAL A 225 -16.11 3.92 -7.98
C VAL A 225 -17.22 3.89 -6.92
N LYS A 226 -18.48 3.76 -7.36
CA LYS A 226 -19.66 3.70 -6.51
C LYS A 226 -20.31 2.32 -6.56
N ASN A 227 -20.77 1.84 -5.42
CA ASN A 227 -21.60 0.66 -5.32
C ASN A 227 -23.08 1.08 -5.25
N ARG A 228 -23.93 0.59 -6.17
CA ARG A 228 -25.40 0.76 -6.11
C ARG A 228 -26.14 -0.48 -5.64
N THR A 229 -25.40 -1.48 -5.17
CA THR A 229 -25.94 -2.69 -4.56
C THR A 229 -25.79 -2.63 -3.04
N ALA A 230 -26.37 -3.59 -2.34
CA ALA A 230 -26.13 -3.82 -0.92
C ALA A 230 -24.87 -4.70 -0.66
N GLU A 231 -24.11 -5.06 -1.69
CA GLU A 231 -22.89 -5.86 -1.49
C GLU A 231 -21.87 -5.07 -0.68
N GLU A 232 -21.36 -5.66 0.39
CA GLU A 232 -20.24 -5.08 1.10
C GLU A 232 -18.94 -5.27 0.32
N TRP A 233 -17.94 -4.44 0.62
CA TRP A 233 -16.59 -4.73 0.16
C TRP A 233 -16.11 -6.03 0.82
N GLY A 234 -16.24 -7.13 0.10
CA GLY A 234 -15.78 -8.43 0.57
C GLY A 234 -14.26 -8.42 0.69
N GLN A 235 -13.74 -8.60 1.90
CA GLN A 235 -12.32 -8.92 2.13
C GLN A 235 -11.91 -10.29 1.55
N GLN A 236 -12.84 -11.03 0.93
CA GLN A 236 -12.61 -12.35 0.33
C GLN A 236 -11.47 -12.39 -0.71
N GLY A 237 -11.08 -11.24 -1.29
CA GLY A 237 -9.91 -11.11 -2.17
C GLY A 237 -8.54 -11.10 -1.47
N MET A 238 -8.49 -10.97 -0.14
CA MET A 238 -7.27 -11.13 0.66
C MET A 238 -7.13 -12.55 1.25
N ARG A 239 -7.77 -13.55 0.64
CA ARG A 239 -7.42 -14.96 0.86
C ARG A 239 -6.13 -15.28 0.11
N PHE A 240 -5.00 -14.90 0.69
CA PHE A 240 -3.72 -15.51 0.34
C PHE A 240 -3.80 -16.99 0.76
N GLY A 241 -3.40 -17.90 -0.14
CA GLY A 241 -3.73 -19.31 -0.06
C GLY A 241 -3.50 -19.91 1.34
N ASN A 242 -4.58 -20.42 1.94
CA ASN A 242 -4.48 -21.42 2.99
C ASN A 242 -3.90 -22.70 2.36
N VAL A 243 -2.59 -22.76 2.21
CA VAL A 243 -1.89 -24.04 2.20
C VAL A 243 -1.68 -24.37 3.66
N MET A 244 -2.67 -25.01 4.29
CA MET A 244 -2.57 -25.88 5.48
C MET A 244 -3.98 -26.11 6.04
N SER A 245 -4.72 -27.06 5.44
CA SER A 245 -5.74 -27.84 6.16
C SER A 245 -5.99 -29.16 5.44
N LYS A 246 -4.91 -29.93 5.20
CA LYS A 246 -5.00 -31.38 4.95
C LYS A 246 -3.77 -32.07 5.52
N ALA A 247 -3.74 -32.20 6.85
CA ALA A 247 -3.02 -33.25 7.55
C ALA A 247 -3.68 -33.38 8.93
N PHE A 248 -3.81 -34.60 9.44
CA PHE A 248 -4.58 -35.01 10.62
C PHE A 248 -6.08 -35.30 10.38
N ALA A 249 -6.33 -36.22 9.47
CA ALA A 249 -7.30 -37.27 9.71
C ALA A 249 -6.59 -38.62 9.50
N GLY A 250 -6.42 -39.41 10.57
CA GLY A 250 -5.95 -40.79 10.46
C GLY A 250 -4.82 -41.18 11.42
N VAL A 251 -5.04 -41.08 12.73
CA VAL A 251 -4.49 -42.05 13.70
C VAL A 251 -5.53 -42.27 14.79
N ARG A 252 -6.33 -43.33 14.63
CA ARG A 252 -6.84 -44.18 15.71
C ARG A 252 -6.96 -45.59 15.14
#